data_AF-A0A497J6M3-F1
#
_entry.id   AF-A0A497J6M3-F1
#
_cell.length_a   1.000
_cell.length_b   1.000
_cell.length_c   1.000
_cell.angle_alpha   90.00
_cell.angle_beta   90.00
_cell.angle_gamma   90.00
#
_symmetry.space_group_name_H-M   'P 1'
#
loop_
_entity.id
_entity.type
_entity.pdbx_description
1 polymer ?
#
loop_
_entity_poly.entity_id
_entity_poly.type
_entity_poly.pdbx_seq_one_letter_code
_entity_poly.pdbx_strand_id
1 'polypeptide(L)' 'MLPLPIAGLMSYEKAEKVAFMHEKLKASVESTLSEPFGMLSFQSLRIFDKGLFDAEKFEQVSLIIEG' A
#
# COMPACT_ATOMS: atom_id res chain seq x y z
N MET A 1 4.17 14.34 -3.67
CA MET A 1 4.68 13.73 -2.43
C MET A 1 3.86 14.25 -1.25
N LEU A 2 3.38 13.36 -0.36
CA LEU A 2 2.62 13.71 0.85
C LEU A 2 3.50 13.39 2.08
N PRO A 3 4.03 14.40 2.81
CA PRO A 3 4.91 14.16 3.96
C PRO A 3 4.12 13.68 5.19
N LEU A 4 4.55 12.56 5.78
CA LEU A 4 4.00 11.95 6.99
C LEU A 4 5.08 11.85 8.08
N PRO A 5 5.45 12.97 8.73
CA PRO A 5 6.58 13.03 9.66
C PRO A 5 6.40 12.22 10.94
N ILE A 6 5.17 11.84 11.30
CA ILE A 6 4.91 11.06 12.50
C ILE A 6 4.92 9.58 12.13
N ALA A 7 6.05 8.92 12.36
CA ALA A 7 6.26 7.48 12.11
C ALA A 7 5.96 7.01 10.67
N GLY A 8 5.88 7.92 9.69
CA GLY A 8 5.46 7.59 8.33
C GLY A 8 3.94 7.41 8.17
N LEU A 9 3.15 7.71 9.20
CA LEU A 9 1.71 7.42 9.26
C LEU A 9 0.84 8.68 9.35
N MET A 10 1.28 9.73 10.06
CA MET A 10 0.46 10.92 10.30
C MET A 10 1.22 12.23 10.00
N SER A 11 0.44 13.30 9.85
CA SER A 11 0.92 14.66 9.63
C SER A 11 0.45 15.60 10.74
N TYR A 12 1.25 16.62 11.03
CA TYR A 12 0.86 17.73 11.91
C TYR A 12 -0.02 18.77 11.19
N GLU A 13 -0.16 18.65 9.87
CA GLU A 13 -0.96 19.53 9.04
C GLU A 13 -2.46 19.31 9.24
N LYS A 14 -3.26 20.31 8.88
CA LYS A 14 -4.73 20.21 8.95
C LYS A 14 -5.26 19.14 8.01
N ALA A 15 -6.34 18.49 8.43
CA ALA A 15 -6.96 17.38 7.70
C ALA A 15 -7.34 17.74 6.26
N GLU A 16 -7.85 18.95 6.01
CA GLU A 16 -8.27 19.41 4.69
C GLU A 16 -7.07 19.52 3.74
N LYS A 17 -5.92 19.99 4.24
CA LYS A 17 -4.68 20.08 3.46
C LYS A 17 -4.14 18.69 3.14
N VAL A 18 -4.16 17.77 4.11
CA VAL A 18 -3.73 16.39 3.92
C VAL A 18 -4.63 15.69 2.89
N ALA A 19 -5.95 15.83 3.00
CA ALA A 19 -6.92 15.26 2.06
C ALA A 19 -6.71 15.79 0.63
N PHE A 20 -6.56 17.11 0.46
CA PHE A 20 -6.27 17.69 -0.85
C PHE A 20 -4.98 17.14 -1.47
N MET A 21 -3.91 17.02 -0.67
CA MET A 21 -2.63 16.48 -1.14
C MET A 21 -2.70 14.98 -1.46
N HIS A 22 -3.49 14.22 -0.70
CA HIS A 22 -3.76 12.81 -0.94
C HIS A 22 -4.51 12.60 -2.26
N GLU A 23 -5.57 13.36 -2.53
CA GLU A 23 -6.31 13.30 -3.80
C GLU A 23 -5.42 13.65 -5.00
N LYS A 24 -4.57 14.67 -4.87
CA LYS A 24 -3.60 15.02 -5.91
C LYS A 24 -2.59 13.89 -6.17
N LEU A 25 -2.15 13.19 -5.12
CA LEU A 25 -1.25 12.05 -5.23
C LEU A 25 -1.96 10.86 -5.90
N LYS A 26 -3.21 10.58 -5.52
CA LYS A 26 -4.05 9.54 -6.13
C LYS A 26 -4.22 9.76 -7.63
N ALA A 27 -4.51 10.99 -8.05
CA ALA A 27 -4.64 11.35 -9.46
C ALA A 27 -3.33 11.29 -10.27
N SER A 28 -2.17 11.26 -9.60
CA SER A 28 -0.85 11.19 -10.28
C SER A 28 -0.42 9.78 -10.66
N VAL A 29 -1.17 8.76 -10.25
CA VAL A 29 -0.87 7.35 -10.56
C VAL A 29 -1.89 6.84 -11.56
N GLU A 30 -1.41 6.32 -12.68
CA GLU A 30 -2.25 5.58 -13.62
C GLU A 30 -2.49 4.17 -13.06
N SER A 31 -3.63 3.99 -12.40
CA SER A 31 -4.05 2.70 -11.85
C SER A 31 -5.55 2.48 -12.11
N THR A 32 -5.92 1.22 -12.34
CA THR A 32 -7.33 0.80 -12.43
C THR A 32 -7.96 0.53 -11.07
N LEU A 33 -7.17 0.56 -9.98
CA LEU A 33 -7.65 0.39 -8.62
C LEU A 33 -8.42 1.62 -8.16
N SER A 34 -9.58 1.41 -7.52
CA SER A 34 -10.38 2.49 -6.94
C SER A 34 -9.66 3.22 -5.80
N GLU A 35 -8.83 2.51 -5.03
CA GLU A 35 -7.99 3.05 -3.95
C GLU A 35 -6.54 2.52 -4.08
N PRO A 36 -5.69 3.16 -4.90
CA PRO A 36 -4.34 2.67 -5.18
C PRO A 36 -3.39 2.76 -3.97
N PHE A 37 -3.71 3.58 -2.97
CA PHE A 37 -2.98 3.70 -1.71
C PHE A 37 -3.77 3.15 -0.52
N GLY A 38 -4.94 2.55 -0.77
CA GLY A 38 -5.73 1.92 0.28
C GLY A 38 -5.14 0.59 0.72
N MET A 39 -5.67 0.04 1.82
CA MET A 39 -5.36 -1.35 2.16
C MET A 39 -5.94 -2.26 1.08
N LEU A 40 -5.07 -3.06 0.45
CA LEU A 40 -5.50 -4.22 -0.31
C LEU A 40 -6.31 -5.11 0.65
N SER A 41 -7.54 -5.43 0.26
CA SER A 41 -8.47 -6.26 1.04
C SER A 41 -7.88 -7.65 1.33
N PHE A 42 -8.56 -8.45 2.16
CA PHE A 42 -8.16 -9.79 2.67
C PHE A 42 -7.78 -10.83 1.60
N GLN A 43 -6.76 -10.55 0.79
CA GLN A 43 -6.19 -11.48 -0.16
C GLN A 43 -5.33 -12.48 0.60
N SER A 44 -5.38 -13.73 0.15
CA SER A 44 -4.60 -14.82 0.71
C SER A 44 -3.12 -14.66 0.37
N LEU A 45 -2.81 -14.24 -0.85
CA LEU A 45 -1.44 -13.88 -1.24
C LEU A 45 -1.09 -12.45 -0.87
N ARG A 46 0.01 -12.28 -0.13
CA ARG A 46 0.50 -10.98 0.32
C ARG A 46 2.00 -10.89 0.15
N ILE A 47 2.47 -9.76 -0.39
CA ILE A 47 3.90 -9.44 -0.44
C ILE A 47 4.25 -8.69 0.84
N PHE A 48 5.22 -9.20 1.59
CA PHE A 48 5.82 -8.56 2.75
C PHE A 48 7.31 -8.31 2.50
N ASP A 49 7.98 -7.62 3.42
CA ASP A 49 9.42 -7.36 3.35
C ASP A 49 10.27 -8.64 3.21
N LYS A 50 9.74 -9.78 3.67
CA LYS A 50 10.40 -11.09 3.58
C LYS A 50 10.06 -11.89 2.32
N GLY A 51 9.19 -11.40 1.44
CA GLY A 51 8.77 -12.08 0.21
C GLY A 51 7.26 -12.35 0.13
N LEU A 52 6.87 -13.28 -0.74
CA LEU A 52 5.48 -13.69 -0.92
C LEU A 52 5.04 -14.63 0.21
N PHE A 53 3.88 -14.36 0.80
CA PHE A 53 3.27 -15.16 1.85
C PHE A 53 1.86 -15.57 1.45
N ASP A 54 1.55 -16.85 1.60
CA ASP A 54 0.22 -17.41 1.43
C ASP A 54 -0.44 -17.54 2.80
N ALA A 55 -1.41 -16.67 3.08
CA ALA A 55 -2.15 -16.64 4.33
C ALA A 55 -3.19 -17.75 4.47
N GLU A 56 -3.59 -18.42 3.39
CA GLU A 56 -4.46 -19.60 3.48
C GLU A 56 -3.68 -20.83 3.97
N LYS A 57 -2.45 -20.99 3.48
CA LYS A 57 -1.55 -22.09 3.87
C LYS A 57 -0.64 -21.75 5.05
N PHE A 58 -0.59 -20.48 5.43
CA PHE A 58 0.31 -19.94 6.46
C PHE A 58 1.79 -20.25 6.17
N GLU A 59 2.21 -20.06 4.93
CA GLU A 59 3.57 -20.38 4.47
C GLU A 59 4.18 -19.26 3.61
N GLN A 60 5.51 -19.19 3.62
CA GLN A 60 6.26 -18.34 2.70
C GLN A 60 6.42 -19.07 1.35
N VAL A 61 6.08 -18.40 0.26
CA VAL A 61 6.13 -18.95 -1.09
C VAL A 61 7.33 -18.37 -1.82
N SER A 62 8.08 -19.22 -2.54
CA SER A 62 9.14 -18.74 -3.44
C SER A 62 8.54 -17.95 -4.59
N LEU A 63 9.05 -16.74 -4.83
CA LEU A 63 8.70 -15.91 -5.99
C LEU A 63 9.36 -16.39 -7.29
N ILE A 64 10.42 -17.20 -7.18
CA ILE A 64 11.18 -17.70 -8.31
C ILE A 64 10.66 -19.09 -8.66
N ILE A 65 10.12 -19.21 -9.87
CA ILE A 65 9.83 -20.49 -10.53
C ILE A 65 11.06 -20.80 -11.39
N GLU A 66 11.84 -21.82 -11.05
CA GLU A 66 12.87 -22.34 -11.94
C GLU A 66 12.18 -23.05 -13.10
N GLY A 67 12.43 -22.56 -14.32
CA GLY A 67 11.93 -23.14 -15.58
C GLY A 67 12.85 -24.21 -16.14
#